data_AF-A0A917AS36-F1
#
_entry.id   AF-A0A917AS36-F1
#
_cell.length_a   1.000
_cell.length_b   1.000
_cell.length_c   1.000
_cell.angle_alpha   90.00
_cell.angle_beta   90.00
_cell.angle_gamma   90.00
#
_symmetry.space_group_name_H-M   'P 1'
#
loop_
_entity.id
_entity.type
_entity.pdbx_description
1 polymer ?
#
loop_
_entity_poly.entity_id
_entity_poly.type
_entity_poly.pdbx_seq_one_letter_code
_entity_poly.pdbx_strand_id
1 'polypeptide(L)'
;MTSHHCGAHSNNSENNHDHHGHSHAPSPEKLAAATSEEVAECPVMEGTPVIKAEAEEAGLYRDYQGKRYWLCCEGCGPLFDAAPEEYATSA
;
A
#
# COMPACT_ATOMS: atom_id res chain seq x y z
N MET A 1 33.61 -53.31 -11.58
CA MET A 1 33.06 -52.65 -10.38
C MET A 1 32.34 -51.40 -10.86
N THR A 2 31.15 -51.59 -11.46
CA THR A 2 30.50 -50.59 -12.31
C THR A 2 29.25 -50.04 -11.63
N SER A 3 29.24 -48.71 -11.49
CA SER A 3 28.09 -47.85 -11.70
C SER A 3 26.94 -47.91 -10.69
N HIS A 4 27.14 -47.09 -9.66
CA HIS A 4 26.18 -46.25 -8.93
C HIS A 4 24.75 -46.20 -9.49
N HIS A 5 23.82 -46.66 -8.64
CA HIS A 5 22.40 -46.36 -8.66
C HIS A 5 22.18 -44.87 -8.36
N CYS A 6 21.47 -44.15 -9.24
CA CYS A 6 20.80 -42.90 -8.91
C CYS A 6 19.30 -43.15 -9.08
N GLY A 7 18.61 -43.26 -7.95
CA GLY A 7 17.17 -43.39 -7.86
C GLY A 7 16.45 -42.10 -8.27
N ALA A 8 15.28 -42.30 -8.86
CA ALA A 8 14.35 -41.26 -9.26
C ALA A 8 13.94 -40.37 -8.07
N HIS A 9 14.09 -39.07 -8.24
CA HIS A 9 13.30 -38.07 -7.53
C HIS A 9 12.50 -37.29 -8.57
N SER A 10 11.28 -37.77 -8.86
CA SER A 10 10.23 -36.95 -9.46
C SER A 10 9.21 -36.69 -8.37
N ASN A 11 9.36 -35.58 -7.67
CA ASN A 11 8.30 -34.99 -6.86
C ASN A 11 7.87 -33.66 -7.48
N ASN A 12 6.56 -33.65 -7.71
CA ASN A 12 5.72 -32.63 -8.27
C ASN A 12 5.67 -31.34 -7.43
N SER A 13 5.26 -30.25 -8.09
CA SER A 13 4.61 -29.07 -7.54
C SER A 13 5.48 -28.19 -6.66
N GLU A 14 5.84 -27.00 -7.15
CA GLU A 14 5.65 -25.79 -6.38
C GLU A 14 5.35 -24.64 -7.35
N ASN A 15 4.09 -24.21 -7.28
CA ASN A 15 3.55 -22.95 -7.75
C ASN A 15 4.53 -21.79 -7.47
N ASN A 16 5.30 -21.38 -8.48
CA ASN A 16 6.04 -20.11 -8.39
C ASN A 16 5.06 -18.99 -8.71
N HIS A 17 4.50 -18.46 -7.63
CA HIS A 17 3.68 -17.27 -7.62
C HIS A 17 4.38 -16.16 -8.41
N ASP A 18 3.67 -15.72 -9.44
CA ASP A 18 3.86 -14.44 -10.08
C ASP A 18 3.70 -13.35 -9.01
N HIS A 19 4.84 -12.86 -8.51
CA HIS A 19 4.88 -11.63 -7.73
C HIS A 19 4.76 -10.48 -8.72
N HIS A 20 3.54 -10.23 -9.19
CA HIS A 20 3.13 -8.95 -9.75
C HIS A 20 3.45 -7.89 -8.69
N GLY A 21 4.63 -7.29 -8.80
CA GLY A 21 5.08 -6.16 -8.01
C GLY A 21 4.16 -4.98 -8.27
N HIS A 22 3.02 -4.97 -7.58
CA HIS A 22 2.25 -3.78 -7.35
C HIS A 22 3.06 -2.96 -6.37
N SER A 23 4.00 -2.21 -6.92
CA SER A 23 4.67 -1.13 -6.24
C SER A 23 3.58 -0.18 -5.72
N HIS A 24 3.25 -0.29 -4.44
CA HIS A 24 2.36 0.63 -3.72
C HIS A 24 3.05 1.98 -3.45
N ALA A 25 3.89 2.43 -4.38
CA ALA A 25 4.52 3.73 -4.37
C ALA A 25 3.87 4.56 -5.49
N PRO A 26 3.34 5.76 -5.19
CA PRO A 26 2.91 6.65 -6.25
C PRO A 26 4.09 6.88 -7.20
N SER A 27 3.80 6.91 -8.51
CA SER A 27 4.85 7.05 -9.53
C SER A 27 5.70 8.29 -9.21
N PRO A 28 7.04 8.22 -9.22
CA PRO A 28 7.90 9.34 -8.84
C PRO A 28 7.64 10.61 -9.68
N GLU A 29 7.12 10.44 -10.89
CA GLU A 29 6.69 11.51 -11.79
C GLU A 29 5.51 12.31 -11.24
N LYS A 30 4.60 11.65 -10.51
CA LYS A 30 3.40 12.28 -9.93
C LYS A 30 3.69 12.94 -8.59
N LEU A 31 4.65 12.41 -7.83
CA LEU A 31 5.22 13.06 -6.65
C LEU A 31 6.00 14.34 -7.00
N ALA A 32 6.67 14.38 -8.16
CA ALA A 32 7.40 15.57 -8.61
C ALA A 32 6.48 16.68 -9.16
N ALA A 33 5.29 16.31 -9.62
CA ALA A 33 4.27 17.25 -10.09
C ALA A 33 3.36 17.76 -8.95
N ALA A 34 3.16 16.95 -7.91
CA ALA A 34 2.37 17.32 -6.75
C ALA A 34 3.15 18.28 -5.84
N THR A 35 2.64 19.48 -5.68
CA THR A 35 3.12 20.42 -4.66
C THR A 35 2.77 19.88 -3.27
N SER A 36 3.50 20.29 -2.21
CA SER A 36 3.21 19.86 -0.82
C SER A 36 1.78 20.10 -0.36
N GLU A 37 1.00 20.93 -1.07
CA GLU A 37 -0.43 21.16 -0.79
C GLU A 37 -1.33 20.06 -1.38
N GLU A 38 -0.87 19.34 -2.40
CA GLU A 38 -1.57 18.24 -3.08
C GLU A 38 -1.19 16.87 -2.51
N VAL A 39 -0.15 16.84 -1.68
CA VAL A 39 0.27 15.68 -0.91
C VAL A 39 -0.33 15.78 0.49
N ALA A 40 -0.98 14.73 0.95
CA ALA A 40 -1.37 14.52 2.34
C ALA A 40 -0.45 13.47 2.96
N GLU A 41 -0.30 13.49 4.27
CA GLU A 41 0.36 12.39 4.97
C GLU A 41 -0.67 11.37 5.41
N CYS A 42 -0.35 10.08 5.29
CA CYS A 42 -1.22 9.02 5.75
C CYS A 42 -1.26 9.03 7.30
N PRO A 43 -2.41 9.26 7.94
CA PRO A 43 -2.48 9.33 9.39
C PRO A 43 -2.26 7.96 10.06
N VAL A 44 -2.47 6.86 9.33
CA VAL A 44 -2.28 5.48 9.82
C VAL A 44 -0.80 5.07 9.84
N MET A 45 -0.01 5.58 8.90
CA MET A 45 1.44 5.40 8.82
C MET A 45 2.08 6.76 8.61
N GLU A 46 2.39 7.42 9.74
CA GLU A 46 3.14 8.67 9.77
C GLU A 46 4.39 8.57 8.88
N GLY A 47 4.59 9.58 8.02
CA GLY A 47 5.67 9.62 7.03
C GLY A 47 5.41 8.94 5.68
N THR A 48 4.20 8.40 5.41
CA THR A 48 3.85 7.95 4.05
C THR A 48 3.11 9.05 3.28
N PRO A 49 3.69 9.63 2.22
CA PRO A 49 3.03 10.63 1.40
C PRO A 49 1.92 9.99 0.55
N VAL A 50 0.78 10.66 0.50
CA VAL A 50 -0.42 10.29 -0.25
C VAL A 50 -0.77 11.42 -1.20
N ILE A 51 -0.94 11.11 -2.47
CA ILE A 51 -1.42 12.10 -3.43
C ILE A 51 -2.94 12.25 -3.25
N LYS A 52 -3.40 13.43 -2.85
CA LYS A 52 -4.83 13.70 -2.58
C LYS A 52 -5.70 13.35 -3.77
N ALA A 53 -5.28 13.77 -4.97
CA ALA A 53 -6.00 13.49 -6.22
C ALA A 53 -6.18 11.99 -6.51
N GLU A 54 -5.17 11.18 -6.18
CA GLU A 54 -5.19 9.74 -6.44
C GLU A 54 -6.05 9.00 -5.41
N ALA A 55 -5.97 9.42 -4.15
CA ALA A 55 -6.87 8.94 -3.11
C ALA A 55 -8.32 9.40 -3.33
N GLU A 56 -8.56 10.58 -3.90
CA GLU A 56 -9.92 11.05 -4.24
C GLU A 56 -10.51 10.31 -5.44
N GLU A 57 -9.73 10.07 -6.51
CA GLU A 57 -10.15 9.22 -7.63
C GLU A 57 -10.47 7.79 -7.17
N ALA A 58 -9.66 7.24 -6.27
CA ALA A 58 -9.84 5.90 -5.75
C ALA A 58 -10.91 5.81 -4.62
N GLY A 59 -11.43 6.95 -4.13
CA GLY A 59 -12.35 6.97 -2.98
C GLY A 59 -11.72 6.59 -1.64
N LEU A 60 -10.40 6.67 -1.54
CA LEU A 60 -9.58 6.40 -0.35
C LEU A 60 -9.43 7.63 0.55
N TYR A 61 -10.52 8.39 0.76
CA TYR A 61 -10.56 9.53 1.67
C TYR A 61 -11.62 9.33 2.76
N ARG A 62 -11.41 9.91 3.94
CA ARG A 62 -12.34 9.87 5.07
C ARG A 62 -12.56 11.25 5.63
N ASP A 63 -13.82 11.62 5.81
CA ASP A 63 -14.20 12.89 6.41
C ASP A 63 -14.46 12.68 7.91
N TYR A 64 -13.67 13.33 8.76
CA TYR A 64 -13.79 13.23 10.21
C TYR A 64 -13.68 14.61 10.85
N GLN A 65 -14.65 14.97 11.71
CA GLN A 65 -14.74 16.29 12.35
C GLN A 65 -14.65 17.49 11.39
N GLY A 66 -15.18 17.34 10.17
CA GLY A 66 -15.13 18.39 9.14
C GLY A 66 -13.75 18.56 8.47
N LYS A 67 -12.79 17.68 8.77
CA LYS A 67 -11.50 17.56 8.07
C LYS A 67 -11.54 16.34 7.16
N ARG A 68 -10.99 16.46 5.94
CA ARG A 68 -10.77 15.34 5.04
C ARG A 68 -9.38 14.77 5.26
N TYR A 69 -9.31 13.46 5.44
CA TYR A 69 -8.10 12.67 5.57
C TYR A 69 -7.96 11.78 4.34
N TRP A 70 -6.74 11.60 3.86
CA TRP A 70 -6.45 10.75 2.70
C TRP A 70 -5.62 9.55 3.13
N LEU A 71 -5.92 8.40 2.55
CA LEU A 71 -5.32 7.13 2.92
C LEU A 71 -4.44 6.64 1.77
N CYS A 72 -3.27 6.09 2.10
CA CYS A 72 -2.38 5.53 1.08
C CYS A 72 -2.90 4.21 0.50
N CYS A 73 -3.84 3.55 1.19
CA CYS A 73 -4.24 2.18 0.90
C CYS A 73 -5.67 1.87 1.33
N GLU A 74 -6.31 0.89 0.69
CA GLU A 74 -7.64 0.39 1.10
C GLU A 74 -7.63 -0.26 2.50
N GLY A 75 -6.51 -0.87 2.89
CA GLY A 75 -6.33 -1.46 4.23
C GLY A 75 -6.22 -0.41 5.35
N CYS A 76 -5.91 0.83 4.98
CA CYS A 76 -5.77 1.94 5.91
C CYS A 76 -7.15 2.47 6.35
N GLY A 77 -8.19 2.23 5.53
CA GLY A 77 -9.59 2.59 5.84
C GLY A 77 -10.09 1.98 7.15
N PRO A 78 -10.17 0.64 7.28
CA PRO A 78 -10.68 0.02 8.49
C PRO A 78 -9.84 0.34 9.73
N LEU A 79 -8.54 0.62 9.59
CA LEU A 79 -7.71 1.09 10.70
C LEU A 79 -8.13 2.49 11.16
N PHE A 80 -8.29 3.42 10.21
CA PHE A 80 -8.78 4.76 10.50
C PHE A 80 -10.19 4.73 11.10
N ASP A 81 -11.10 3.93 10.54
CA ASP A 81 -12.47 3.77 11.03
C ASP A 81 -12.53 3.12 12.43
N ALA A 82 -11.54 2.29 12.82
CA ALA A 82 -11.47 1.68 14.13
C ALA A 82 -11.06 2.65 15.25
N ALA A 83 -10.20 3.63 14.94
CA ALA A 83 -9.72 4.61 15.91
C ALA A 83 -9.49 6.00 15.28
N PRO A 84 -10.53 6.65 14.74
CA PRO A 84 -10.36 7.89 13.98
C PRO A 84 -9.84 9.04 14.85
N GLU A 85 -10.11 9.01 16.16
CA GLU A 85 -9.59 10.00 17.12
C GLU A 85 -8.07 9.96 17.26
N GLU A 86 -7.49 8.76 17.27
CA GLU A 86 -6.04 8.53 17.39
C GLU A 86 -5.31 8.99 16.12
N TYR A 87 -5.92 8.75 14.96
CA TYR A 87 -5.34 9.05 13.65
C TYR A 87 -5.62 10.50 13.20
N ALA A 88 -6.73 11.10 13.63
CA ALA A 88 -7.09 12.48 13.30
C ALA A 88 -6.21 13.54 14.00
N THR A 89 -5.35 13.14 14.94
CA THR A 89 -4.52 14.07 15.74
C THR A 89 -3.34 14.67 14.98
N SER A 90 -2.96 14.12 13.82
CA SER A 90 -1.89 14.66 12.96
C SER A 90 -2.49 15.16 11.65
N ALA A 91 -2.67 16.47 11.56
CA ALA A 91 -3.02 17.21 10.34
C ALA A 91 -2.39 18.60 10.40
#